data_AF-A0A926TLE6-F1
#
_entry.id   AF-A0A926TLE6-F1
#
_cell.length_a   1.000
_cell.length_b   1.000
_cell.length_c   1.000
_cell.angle_alpha   90.00
_cell.angle_beta   90.00
_cell.angle_gamma   90.00
#
_symmetry.space_group_name_H-M   'P 1'
#
loop_
_entity.id
_entity.type
_entity.pdbx_description
1 polymer ?
#
loop_
_entity_poly.entity_id
_entity_poly.type
_entity_poly.pdbx_seq_one_letter_code
_entity_poly.pdbx_strand_id
1 'polypeptide(L)'
;MSQHYSLPTAERLAFGHAGTIRRWGSAIALFTVALLAGCTTQPQSGGNSIPTPSVSIVASPTITPSPTATSKSQATKDLESRLSKAFTDATKVPINSVDCPAQFDVKTGNRFNCQATSDGQSFALVVELTNPDGQFQWNTQGLLVLPKLEQFIQNRIRAKGGPDVTADCGGKIRIAQPGDTFECKVEGAQLQPRSAQVRVKDEQGGVDISLR
;
A
#
# COMPACT_ATOMS: atom_id res chain seq x y z
N MET A 1 -4.31 -14.88 -18.11
CA MET A 1 -4.82 -13.51 -18.36
C MET A 1 -4.61 -12.70 -17.09
N SER A 2 -3.45 -12.05 -16.98
CA SER A 2 -3.07 -11.22 -15.83
C SER A 2 -3.76 -9.87 -15.92
N GLN A 3 -4.40 -9.38 -14.86
CA GLN A 3 -4.80 -7.97 -14.81
C GLN A 3 -4.62 -7.39 -13.41
N HIS A 4 -4.12 -6.16 -13.39
CA HIS A 4 -3.90 -5.37 -12.19
C HIS A 4 -5.23 -4.88 -11.62
N TYR A 5 -5.41 -5.07 -10.32
CA TYR A 5 -6.36 -4.31 -9.55
C TYR A 5 -5.66 -3.05 -9.08
N SER A 6 -5.84 -1.95 -9.81
CA SER A 6 -5.52 -0.64 -9.27
C SER A 6 -6.76 -0.09 -8.59
N LEU A 7 -6.63 0.37 -7.34
CA LEU A 7 -7.62 1.24 -6.72
C LEU A 7 -7.86 2.43 -7.65
N PRO A 8 -9.11 2.78 -7.99
CA PRO A 8 -9.36 3.97 -8.78
C PRO A 8 -8.97 5.18 -7.94
N THR A 9 -7.94 5.89 -8.39
CA THR A 9 -7.72 7.29 -8.03
C THR A 9 -9.01 8.04 -8.29
N ALA A 10 -9.48 8.79 -7.30
CA ALA A 10 -10.65 9.64 -7.46
C ALA A 10 -10.33 10.75 -8.47
N GLU A 11 -10.52 10.46 -9.76
CA GLU A 11 -10.42 11.47 -10.81
C GLU A 11 -11.75 12.20 -10.97
N ARG A 12 -11.61 13.51 -10.83
CA ARG A 12 -12.65 14.51 -11.03
C ARG A 12 -13.15 14.49 -12.47
N LEU A 13 -14.44 14.76 -12.59
CA LEU A 13 -15.16 15.16 -13.78
C LEU A 13 -14.36 16.11 -14.68
N ALA A 14 -14.21 15.73 -15.95
CA ALA A 14 -14.04 16.68 -17.05
C ALA A 14 -14.76 16.15 -18.30
N PHE A 15 -15.62 17.00 -18.83
CA PHE A 15 -16.40 16.83 -20.05
C PHE A 15 -15.53 16.47 -21.26
N GLY A 16 -16.06 15.61 -22.12
CA GLY A 16 -15.30 14.95 -23.17
C GLY A 16 -15.02 15.76 -24.43
N HIS A 17 -14.50 15.06 -25.44
CA HIS A 17 -14.70 15.29 -26.85
C HIS A 17 -14.36 14.02 -27.63
N ALA A 18 -15.11 13.81 -28.70
CA ALA A 18 -14.92 12.78 -29.71
C ALA A 18 -13.57 12.95 -30.44
N GLY A 19 -13.04 11.85 -31.00
CA GLY A 19 -12.07 11.96 -32.09
C GLY A 19 -11.02 10.86 -32.19
N THR A 20 -11.31 9.87 -33.04
CA THR A 20 -10.42 9.39 -34.12
C THR A 20 -9.07 8.72 -33.77
N ILE A 21 -9.11 7.39 -33.79
CA ILE A 21 -8.17 6.44 -34.43
C ILE A 21 -6.83 7.03 -34.96
N ARG A 22 -5.70 6.64 -34.35
CA ARG A 22 -4.44 6.46 -35.07
C ARG A 22 -3.71 5.21 -34.59
N ARG A 23 -3.62 4.26 -35.51
CA ARG A 23 -2.87 2.99 -35.43
C ARG A 23 -1.42 3.31 -35.80
N TRP A 24 -0.50 3.29 -34.85
CA TRP A 24 0.94 3.41 -35.10
C TRP A 24 1.62 2.10 -34.73
N GLY A 25 2.13 1.41 -35.75
CA GLY A 25 2.96 0.22 -35.59
C GLY A 25 4.32 0.61 -35.01
N SER A 26 4.70 -0.05 -33.92
CA SER A 26 6.03 0.06 -33.34
C SER A 26 6.85 -1.15 -33.76
N ALA A 27 7.92 -0.88 -34.53
CA ALA A 27 8.97 -1.82 -34.82
C ALA A 27 9.72 -2.17 -33.53
N ILE A 28 9.89 -3.46 -33.27
CA ILE A 28 10.60 -4.00 -32.11
C ILE A 28 12.10 -4.03 -32.47
N ALA A 29 12.88 -3.12 -31.89
CA ALA A 29 14.34 -3.19 -31.91
C ALA A 29 14.80 -4.09 -30.76
N LEU A 30 15.40 -5.23 -31.11
CA LEU A 30 16.04 -6.17 -30.19
C LEU A 30 17.36 -5.57 -29.70
N PHE A 31 17.43 -5.18 -28.43
CA PHE A 31 18.70 -4.87 -27.76
C PHE A 31 19.15 -6.07 -26.92
N THR A 32 20.23 -6.68 -27.38
CA THR A 32 21.03 -7.69 -26.66
C THR A 32 21.91 -6.99 -25.62
N VAL A 33 21.67 -7.26 -24.34
CA VAL A 33 22.55 -6.81 -23.25
C VAL A 33 23.47 -7.96 -22.86
N ALA A 34 24.77 -7.74 -23.07
CA ALA A 34 25.85 -8.64 -22.69
C ALA A 34 26.08 -8.64 -21.18
N LEU A 35 26.23 -9.85 -20.62
CA LEU A 35 26.70 -10.11 -19.26
C LEU A 35 28.15 -9.65 -19.10
N LEU A 36 28.42 -8.86 -18.06
CA LEU A 36 29.75 -8.69 -17.50
C LEU A 36 29.78 -9.19 -16.06
N ALA A 37 30.79 -10.02 -15.83
CA ALA A 37 31.11 -10.74 -14.62
C ALA A 37 32.03 -9.93 -13.68
N GLY A 38 32.04 -10.32 -12.40
CA GLY A 38 33.07 -9.99 -11.40
C GLY A 38 32.91 -8.58 -10.79
N CYS A 39 33.15 -8.33 -9.50
CA CYS A 39 34.15 -8.93 -8.62
C CYS A 39 33.69 -8.99 -7.15
N THR A 40 34.21 -10.01 -6.47
CA THR A 40 34.26 -10.19 -5.00
C THR A 40 35.31 -9.27 -4.37
N THR A 41 35.12 -8.80 -3.11
CA THR A 41 36.14 -8.40 -2.10
C THR A 41 35.39 -8.00 -0.81
N GLN A 42 35.23 -8.89 0.18
CA GLN A 42 36.06 -9.17 1.38
C GLN A 42 35.99 -8.11 2.52
N PRO A 43 35.80 -8.50 3.81
CA PRO A 43 35.46 -7.60 4.92
C PRO A 43 36.69 -7.08 5.67
N GLN A 44 36.58 -5.92 6.33
CA GLN A 44 37.57 -5.44 7.29
C GLN A 44 36.97 -5.33 8.70
N SER A 45 37.39 -6.28 9.52
CA SER A 45 37.43 -6.21 10.98
C SER A 45 38.63 -5.34 11.38
N GLY A 46 38.40 -4.38 12.27
CA GLY A 46 39.43 -3.52 12.84
C GLY A 46 39.05 -3.14 14.26
N GLY A 47 39.52 -3.92 15.22
CA GLY A 47 39.55 -3.53 16.63
C GLY A 47 40.72 -2.59 16.89
N ASN A 48 40.55 -1.67 17.83
CA ASN A 48 41.66 -1.25 18.69
C ASN A 48 41.16 -0.63 20.00
N SER A 49 41.89 -0.99 21.05
CA SER A 49 41.61 -0.75 22.46
C SER A 49 42.13 0.62 22.95
N ILE A 50 41.36 1.21 23.89
CA ILE A 50 41.74 1.82 25.20
C ILE A 50 42.95 2.78 25.22
N PRO A 51 42.76 4.02 25.70
CA PRO A 51 43.13 4.34 27.09
C PRO A 51 42.08 5.11 27.90
N THR A 52 41.96 4.72 29.16
CA THR A 52 41.35 5.45 30.28
C THR A 52 42.17 6.71 30.62
N PRO A 53 41.50 7.82 30.99
CA PRO A 53 42.00 8.60 32.13
C PRO A 53 40.94 8.93 33.18
N SER A 54 41.47 9.20 34.36
CA SER A 54 40.85 9.36 35.67
C SER A 54 39.94 10.57 35.85
N VAL A 55 38.85 10.31 36.58
CA VAL A 55 38.08 11.14 37.51
C VAL A 55 38.40 12.64 37.57
N SER A 56 37.38 13.45 37.27
CA SER A 56 37.15 14.73 37.94
C SER A 56 35.65 14.93 38.14
N ILE A 57 35.29 15.14 39.39
CA ILE A 57 33.94 15.26 39.93
C ILE A 57 33.46 16.68 39.58
N VAL A 58 32.55 16.79 38.62
CA VAL A 58 31.88 18.04 38.28
C VAL A 58 30.39 17.86 38.57
N ALA A 59 29.85 18.81 39.32
CA ALA A 59 28.49 18.85 39.85
C ALA A 59 27.44 18.28 38.88
N SER A 60 26.57 17.41 39.42
CA SER A 60 25.41 16.86 38.74
C SER A 60 24.62 17.98 38.06
N PRO A 61 24.53 18.02 36.71
CA PRO A 61 23.42 18.71 36.10
C PRO A 61 22.16 17.95 36.55
N THR A 62 21.23 18.64 37.17
CA THR A 62 19.86 18.19 37.33
C THR A 62 19.41 17.66 35.98
N ILE A 63 19.25 16.34 35.87
CA ILE A 63 18.70 15.70 34.69
C ILE A 63 17.25 16.15 34.67
N THR A 64 16.99 17.28 34.02
CA THR A 64 15.65 17.63 33.56
C THR A 64 15.21 16.44 32.71
N PRO A 65 14.21 15.64 33.12
CA PRO A 65 13.67 14.64 32.22
C PRO A 65 13.16 15.41 31.00
N SER A 66 13.78 15.22 29.83
CA SER A 66 13.15 15.62 28.59
C SER A 66 11.86 14.83 28.48
N PRO A 67 10.67 15.44 28.52
CA PRO A 67 9.54 14.77 27.92
C PRO A 67 9.79 14.88 26.42
N THR A 68 10.38 13.87 25.80
CA THR A 68 10.29 13.67 24.35
C THR A 68 8.85 13.26 24.01
N ALA A 69 7.88 14.06 24.44
CA ALA A 69 6.57 14.13 23.85
C ALA A 69 6.77 14.96 22.59
N THR A 70 7.26 14.31 21.52
CA THR A 70 7.23 14.86 20.17
C THR A 70 5.77 15.12 19.84
N SER A 71 5.29 16.32 20.19
CA SER A 71 3.90 16.71 20.01
C SER A 71 3.66 16.76 18.51
N LYS A 72 2.76 15.90 18.00
CA LYS A 72 2.38 15.91 16.59
C LYS A 72 1.91 17.30 16.19
N SER A 73 2.39 17.78 15.05
CA SER A 73 1.95 19.06 14.48
C SER A 73 0.45 19.05 14.20
N GLN A 74 -0.19 20.23 14.19
CA GLN A 74 -1.60 20.33 13.82
C GLN A 74 -1.85 19.83 12.38
N ALA A 75 -0.93 20.14 11.47
CA ALA A 75 -0.98 19.63 10.09
C ALA A 75 -0.99 18.10 10.01
N THR A 76 -0.22 17.41 10.87
CA THR A 76 -0.24 15.95 10.97
C THR A 76 -1.59 15.43 11.44
N LYS A 77 -2.18 16.03 12.47
CA LYS A 77 -3.50 15.62 12.99
C LYS A 77 -4.61 15.82 11.96
N ASP A 78 -4.58 16.96 11.25
CA ASP A 78 -5.55 17.26 10.19
C ASP A 78 -5.41 16.30 9.01
N LEU A 79 -4.17 15.94 8.64
CA LEU A 79 -3.90 14.94 7.62
C LEU A 79 -4.40 13.55 8.02
N GLU A 80 -4.12 13.08 9.24
CA GLU A 80 -4.57 11.78 9.75
C GLU A 80 -6.09 11.64 9.69
N SER A 81 -6.81 12.68 10.10
CA SER A 81 -8.28 12.74 10.03
C SER A 81 -8.80 12.66 8.60
N ARG A 82 -8.23 13.47 7.69
CA ARG A 82 -8.60 13.47 6.27
C ARG A 82 -8.25 12.16 5.57
N LEU A 83 -7.10 11.56 5.90
CA LEU A 83 -6.64 10.29 5.35
C LEU A 83 -7.55 9.14 5.80
N SER A 84 -7.91 9.08 7.09
CA SER A 84 -8.87 8.11 7.62
C SER A 84 -10.22 8.19 6.90
N LYS A 85 -10.74 9.42 6.71
CA LYS A 85 -11.98 9.66 5.99
C LYS A 85 -11.87 9.26 4.51
N ALA A 86 -10.83 9.70 3.81
CA ALA A 86 -10.62 9.39 2.40
C ALA A 86 -10.51 7.87 2.16
N PHE A 87 -9.80 7.16 3.04
CA PHE A 87 -9.69 5.72 2.99
C PHE A 87 -11.06 5.05 3.20
N THR A 88 -11.79 5.42 4.25
CA THR A 88 -13.11 4.83 4.55
C THR A 88 -14.11 5.11 3.43
N ASP A 89 -14.11 6.32 2.87
CA ASP A 89 -14.99 6.69 1.77
C ASP A 89 -14.69 5.88 0.51
N ALA A 90 -13.40 5.65 0.21
CA ALA A 90 -12.95 4.89 -0.95
C ALA A 90 -13.14 3.39 -0.81
N THR A 91 -12.89 2.81 0.38
CA THR A 91 -12.83 1.36 0.60
C THR A 91 -14.07 0.77 1.26
N LYS A 92 -14.89 1.61 1.90
CA LYS A 92 -15.99 1.23 2.81
C LYS A 92 -15.54 0.41 4.02
N VAL A 93 -14.24 0.44 4.34
CA VAL A 93 -13.67 -0.17 5.54
C VAL A 93 -13.32 0.93 6.55
N PRO A 94 -13.84 0.86 7.79
CA PRO A 94 -13.52 1.84 8.82
C PRO A 94 -12.07 1.67 9.31
N ILE A 95 -11.37 2.78 9.52
CA ILE A 95 -10.07 2.81 10.19
C ILE A 95 -10.27 3.17 11.67
N ASN A 96 -9.61 2.43 12.57
CA ASN A 96 -9.61 2.73 14.00
C ASN A 96 -8.61 3.83 14.36
N SER A 97 -7.42 3.80 13.76
CA SER A 97 -6.38 4.81 14.00
C SER A 97 -5.46 4.98 12.79
N VAL A 98 -4.90 6.18 12.65
CA VAL A 98 -3.84 6.51 11.69
C VAL A 98 -2.73 7.21 12.47
N ASP A 99 -1.50 6.74 12.30
CA ASP A 99 -0.31 7.31 12.89
C ASP A 99 0.65 7.74 11.78
N CYS A 100 0.73 9.03 11.53
CA CYS A 100 1.67 9.64 10.61
C CYS A 100 2.87 10.22 11.38
N PRO A 101 4.00 10.49 10.69
CA PRO A 101 5.16 11.14 11.29
C PRO A 101 4.76 12.45 11.96
N ALA A 102 5.35 12.74 13.13
CA ALA A 102 5.00 13.91 13.92
C ALA A 102 5.20 15.24 13.18
N GLN A 103 6.13 15.24 12.22
CA GLN A 103 6.44 16.33 11.31
C GLN A 103 6.77 15.76 9.93
N PHE A 104 6.39 16.48 8.88
CA PHE A 104 6.76 16.21 7.50
C PHE A 104 6.91 17.55 6.76
N ASP A 105 7.75 17.57 5.72
CA ASP A 105 7.86 18.73 4.84
C ASP A 105 6.58 18.92 4.02
N VAL A 106 5.97 20.09 4.12
CA VAL A 106 4.80 20.48 3.30
C VAL A 106 5.28 20.94 1.93
N LYS A 107 5.84 20.00 1.16
CA LYS A 107 6.36 20.21 -0.18
C LYS A 107 5.65 19.27 -1.15
N THR A 108 5.33 19.78 -2.33
CA THR A 108 4.74 18.97 -3.41
C THR A 108 5.69 17.85 -3.79
N GLY A 109 5.16 16.64 -3.98
CA GLY A 109 5.91 15.42 -4.26
C GLY A 109 6.53 14.77 -3.02
N ASN A 110 6.42 15.37 -1.84
CA ASN A 110 6.92 14.74 -0.61
C ASN A 110 6.13 13.47 -0.31
N ARG A 111 6.86 12.39 0.03
CA ARG A 111 6.30 11.08 0.32
C ARG A 111 6.70 10.61 1.72
N PHE A 112 5.74 10.08 2.46
CA PHE A 112 5.97 9.52 3.78
C PHE A 112 4.97 8.40 4.08
N ASN A 113 5.31 7.58 5.06
CA ASN A 113 4.50 6.44 5.47
C ASN A 113 3.72 6.77 6.74
N CYS A 114 2.43 6.51 6.72
CA CYS A 114 1.59 6.46 7.91
C CYS A 114 1.21 5.01 8.22
N GLN A 115 1.07 4.69 9.49
CA GLN A 115 0.57 3.40 9.95
C GLN A 115 -0.93 3.52 10.24
N ALA A 116 -1.77 2.83 9.48
CA ALA A 116 -3.20 2.72 9.78
C ALA A 116 -3.48 1.40 10.52
N THR A 117 -4.53 1.39 11.33
CA THR A 117 -5.06 0.18 11.98
C THR A 117 -6.55 0.07 11.74
N SER A 118 -7.01 -1.10 11.30
CA SER A 118 -8.41 -1.44 11.08
C SER A 118 -8.67 -2.87 11.55
N ASP A 119 -9.74 -3.10 12.29
CA ASP A 119 -10.10 -4.42 12.85
C ASP A 119 -8.94 -5.11 13.59
N GLY A 120 -8.11 -4.32 14.27
CA GLY A 120 -6.92 -4.81 15.00
C GLY A 120 -5.72 -5.18 14.13
N GLN A 121 -5.79 -4.98 12.81
CA GLN A 121 -4.69 -5.20 11.88
C GLN A 121 -4.07 -3.87 11.44
N SER A 122 -2.75 -3.75 11.54
CA SER A 122 -2.01 -2.56 11.12
C SER A 122 -1.43 -2.73 9.71
N PHE A 123 -1.53 -1.68 8.88
CA PHE A 123 -0.99 -1.62 7.52
C PHE A 123 -0.41 -0.26 7.15
N ALA A 124 0.54 -0.26 6.22
CA ALA A 124 1.21 0.95 5.78
C ALA A 124 0.38 1.69 4.70
N LEU A 125 0.23 2.99 4.92
CA LEU A 125 -0.29 3.96 3.95
C LEU A 125 0.86 4.85 3.48
N VAL A 126 1.18 4.77 2.20
CA VAL A 126 2.15 5.67 1.56
C VAL A 126 1.39 6.90 1.11
N VAL A 127 1.69 8.06 1.70
CA VAL A 127 1.07 9.34 1.37
C VAL A 127 2.02 10.15 0.49
N GLU A 128 1.49 10.79 -0.53
CA GLU A 128 2.19 11.76 -1.38
C GLU A 128 1.44 13.08 -1.38
N LEU A 129 2.11 14.17 -0.99
CA LEU A 129 1.54 15.50 -1.06
C LEU A 129 1.52 15.98 -2.52
N THR A 130 0.36 16.37 -3.02
CA THR A 130 0.21 16.87 -4.40
C THR A 130 0.28 18.40 -4.48
N ASN A 131 0.17 19.09 -3.34
CA ASN A 131 0.33 20.54 -3.26
C ASN A 131 0.70 20.99 -1.83
N PRO A 132 1.13 22.26 -1.63
CA PRO A 132 1.47 22.77 -0.30
C PRO A 132 0.23 23.06 0.57
N ASP A 133 -0.97 23.06 0.00
CA ASP A 133 -2.24 23.21 0.75
C ASP A 133 -2.67 21.91 1.44
N GLY A 134 -1.86 20.85 1.33
CA GLY A 134 -2.11 19.56 1.96
C GLY A 134 -3.09 18.67 1.18
N GLN A 135 -3.31 18.89 -0.11
CA GLN A 135 -3.88 17.86 -0.97
C GLN A 135 -2.88 16.69 -1.06
N PHE A 136 -3.41 15.48 -1.11
CA PHE A 136 -2.60 14.28 -1.10
C PHE A 136 -3.22 13.18 -1.96
N GLN A 137 -2.35 12.30 -2.43
CA GLN A 137 -2.70 10.97 -2.90
C GLN A 137 -2.16 9.95 -1.89
N TRP A 138 -2.74 8.77 -1.89
CA TRP A 138 -2.30 7.69 -1.02
C TRP A 138 -2.39 6.35 -1.71
N ASN A 139 -1.54 5.43 -1.29
CA ASN A 139 -1.61 4.03 -1.67
C ASN A 139 -1.35 3.15 -0.46
N THR A 140 -1.79 1.91 -0.51
CA THR A 140 -1.51 0.89 0.48
C THR A 140 -0.48 -0.08 -0.06
N GLN A 141 0.42 -0.55 0.80
CA GLN A 141 1.33 -1.63 0.45
C GLN A 141 0.86 -2.93 1.10
N GLY A 142 0.65 -3.96 0.28
CA GLY A 142 0.29 -5.29 0.74
C GLY A 142 -1.08 -5.37 1.42
N LEU A 143 -2.00 -4.43 1.15
CA LEU A 143 -3.37 -4.47 1.67
C LEU A 143 -4.35 -4.88 0.57
N LEU A 144 -5.13 -5.92 0.84
CA LEU A 144 -6.29 -6.28 0.04
C LEU A 144 -7.56 -5.84 0.77
N VAL A 145 -8.38 -5.03 0.09
CA VAL A 145 -9.72 -4.69 0.54
C VAL A 145 -10.67 -5.76 0.04
N LEU A 146 -11.01 -6.71 0.92
CA LEU A 146 -11.72 -7.93 0.56
C LEU A 146 -13.11 -7.68 -0.07
N PRO A 147 -13.93 -6.71 0.39
CA PRO A 147 -15.18 -6.39 -0.29
C PRO A 147 -15.02 -5.95 -1.74
N LYS A 148 -13.95 -5.23 -2.07
CA LYS A 148 -13.64 -4.85 -3.46
C LYS A 148 -13.17 -6.05 -4.28
N LEU A 149 -12.35 -6.90 -3.67
CA LEU A 149 -11.88 -8.14 -4.29
C LEU A 149 -13.06 -9.07 -4.60
N GLU A 150 -13.96 -9.28 -3.64
CA GLU A 150 -15.19 -10.05 -3.78
C GLU A 150 -16.06 -9.50 -4.92
N GLN A 151 -16.32 -8.18 -4.93
CA GLN A 151 -17.08 -7.52 -5.99
C GLN A 151 -16.47 -7.75 -7.38
N PHE A 152 -15.15 -7.70 -7.51
CA PHE A 152 -14.53 -7.99 -8.80
C PHE A 152 -14.57 -9.47 -9.16
N ILE A 153 -14.45 -10.41 -8.21
CA ILE A 153 -14.65 -11.84 -8.49
C ILE A 153 -16.05 -12.05 -9.09
N GLN A 154 -17.07 -11.46 -8.47
CA GLN A 154 -18.46 -11.52 -8.95
C GLN A 154 -18.58 -10.91 -10.35
N ASN A 155 -18.00 -9.72 -10.58
CA ASN A 155 -18.01 -9.05 -11.88
C ASN A 155 -17.28 -9.85 -12.96
N ARG A 156 -16.16 -10.51 -12.63
CA ARG A 156 -15.41 -11.38 -13.55
C ARG A 156 -16.22 -12.59 -13.98
N ILE A 157 -16.92 -13.23 -13.05
CA ILE A 157 -17.77 -14.39 -13.33
C ILE A 157 -18.91 -13.98 -14.25
N ARG A 158 -19.60 -12.88 -13.91
CA ARG A 158 -20.67 -12.29 -14.75
C ARG A 158 -20.18 -11.92 -16.15
N ALA A 159 -19.02 -11.27 -16.26
CA ALA A 159 -18.44 -10.87 -17.54
C ALA A 159 -18.06 -12.05 -18.44
N LYS A 160 -17.84 -13.23 -17.87
CA LYS A 160 -17.61 -14.49 -18.60
C LYS A 160 -18.91 -15.26 -18.90
N GLY A 161 -20.07 -14.65 -18.68
CA GLY A 161 -21.38 -15.29 -18.86
C GLY A 161 -21.77 -16.24 -17.75
N GLY A 162 -21.09 -16.18 -16.60
CA GLY A 162 -21.46 -16.95 -15.41
C GLY A 162 -22.70 -16.37 -14.71
N PRO A 163 -23.32 -17.13 -13.80
CA PRO A 163 -24.48 -16.67 -13.04
C PRO A 163 -24.12 -15.58 -12.04
N ASP A 164 -25.15 -14.97 -11.45
CA ASP A 164 -24.99 -14.10 -10.29
C ASP A 164 -24.53 -14.94 -9.09
N VAL A 165 -23.46 -14.48 -8.44
CA VAL A 165 -22.81 -15.18 -7.33
C VAL A 165 -22.42 -14.19 -6.25
N THR A 166 -22.31 -14.68 -5.03
CA THR A 166 -21.70 -14.00 -3.89
C THR A 166 -20.32 -14.59 -3.66
N ALA A 167 -19.33 -13.74 -3.41
CA ALA A 167 -17.98 -14.17 -3.00
C ALA A 167 -17.74 -13.75 -1.55
N ASP A 168 -17.15 -14.65 -0.76
CA ASP A 168 -16.73 -14.42 0.63
C ASP A 168 -15.25 -14.77 0.77
N CYS A 169 -14.42 -13.78 1.08
CA CYS A 169 -12.97 -13.93 1.26
C CYS A 169 -12.56 -13.92 2.74
N GLY A 170 -13.51 -14.00 3.68
CA GLY A 170 -13.26 -14.17 5.11
C GLY A 170 -12.84 -12.91 5.88
N GLY A 171 -13.31 -11.71 5.51
CA GLY A 171 -13.07 -10.48 6.28
C GLY A 171 -13.28 -9.19 5.50
N LYS A 172 -12.84 -8.06 6.06
CA LYS A 172 -12.87 -6.75 5.39
C LYS A 172 -11.54 -6.39 4.72
N ILE A 173 -10.44 -6.72 5.39
CA ILE A 173 -9.10 -6.49 4.89
C ILE A 173 -8.22 -7.72 5.09
N ARG A 174 -7.19 -7.81 4.27
CA ARG A 174 -6.13 -8.82 4.43
C ARG A 174 -4.80 -8.18 4.12
N ILE A 175 -3.84 -8.35 5.03
CA ILE A 175 -2.43 -8.05 4.75
C ILE A 175 -1.86 -9.24 4.00
N ALA A 176 -1.27 -9.01 2.83
CA ALA A 176 -0.73 -10.04 1.98
C ALA A 176 0.53 -9.56 1.24
N GLN A 177 1.45 -10.49 1.03
CA GLN A 177 2.69 -10.28 0.30
C GLN A 177 2.60 -10.93 -1.10
N PRO A 178 3.39 -10.45 -2.07
CA PRO A 178 3.53 -11.12 -3.35
C PRO A 178 3.85 -12.61 -3.18
N GLY A 179 3.11 -13.45 -3.88
CA GLY A 179 3.21 -14.91 -3.79
C GLY A 179 2.17 -15.56 -2.88
N ASP A 180 1.59 -14.82 -1.93
CA ASP A 180 0.56 -15.34 -1.03
C ASP A 180 -0.63 -15.89 -1.80
N THR A 181 -1.20 -16.98 -1.27
CA THR A 181 -2.43 -17.57 -1.80
C THR A 181 -3.45 -17.78 -0.71
N PHE A 182 -4.72 -17.51 -1.03
CA PHE A 182 -5.85 -17.79 -0.17
C PHE A 182 -7.07 -18.13 -1.03
N GLU A 183 -8.13 -18.63 -0.39
CA GLU A 183 -9.35 -19.01 -1.08
C GLU A 183 -10.51 -18.12 -0.65
N CYS A 184 -11.32 -17.72 -1.62
CA CYS A 184 -12.62 -17.12 -1.39
C CYS A 184 -13.70 -18.15 -1.73
N LYS A 185 -14.72 -18.27 -0.89
CA LYS A 185 -15.90 -19.08 -1.19
C LYS A 185 -16.76 -18.33 -2.21
N VAL A 186 -17.27 -19.04 -3.19
CA VAL A 186 -18.16 -18.50 -4.23
C VAL A 186 -19.44 -19.32 -4.24
N GLU A 187 -20.55 -18.65 -3.97
CA GLU A 187 -21.87 -19.27 -3.86
C GLU A 187 -22.83 -18.62 -4.84
N GLY A 188 -23.69 -19.42 -5.47
CA GLY A 188 -24.74 -18.93 -6.37
C GLY A 188 -26.06 -19.61 -6.06
N ALA A 189 -27.18 -18.95 -6.38
CA ALA A 189 -28.53 -19.40 -6.00
C ALA A 189 -28.90 -20.84 -6.47
N GLN A 190 -28.17 -21.40 -7.45
CA GLN A 190 -28.42 -22.73 -8.02
C GLN A 190 -27.16 -23.60 -8.13
N LEU A 191 -26.04 -23.21 -7.52
CA LEU A 191 -24.76 -23.90 -7.69
C LEU A 191 -24.25 -24.45 -6.36
N GLN A 192 -23.57 -25.61 -6.45
CA GLN A 192 -22.70 -26.05 -5.36
C GLN A 192 -21.64 -24.97 -5.05
N PRO A 193 -21.30 -24.76 -3.78
CA PRO A 193 -20.26 -23.82 -3.40
C PRO A 193 -18.95 -24.19 -4.09
N ARG A 194 -18.34 -23.21 -4.76
CA ARG A 194 -17.04 -23.32 -5.41
C ARG A 194 -16.02 -22.47 -4.69
N SER A 195 -14.74 -22.71 -4.92
CA SER A 195 -13.68 -21.84 -4.38
C SER A 195 -13.01 -21.05 -5.49
N ALA A 196 -12.68 -19.80 -5.22
CA ALA A 196 -11.79 -18.98 -6.02
C ALA A 196 -10.44 -18.91 -5.31
N GLN A 197 -9.41 -19.55 -5.86
CA GLN A 197 -8.05 -19.34 -5.38
C GLN A 197 -7.55 -17.98 -5.88
N VAL A 198 -7.16 -17.13 -4.93
CA VAL A 198 -6.53 -15.84 -5.17
C VAL A 198 -5.04 -15.97 -4.90
N ARG A 199 -4.21 -15.50 -5.84
CA ARG A 199 -2.75 -15.37 -5.68
C ARG A 199 -2.36 -13.91 -5.79
N VAL A 200 -1.67 -13.38 -4.78
CA VAL A 200 -1.15 -12.01 -4.79
C VAL A 200 0.07 -11.95 -5.68
N LYS A 201 0.10 -10.98 -6.60
CA LYS A 201 1.19 -10.82 -7.57
C LYS A 201 2.19 -9.76 -7.15
N ASP A 202 1.69 -8.68 -6.58
CA ASP A 202 2.45 -7.46 -6.35
C ASP A 202 1.96 -6.75 -5.09
N GLU A 203 2.76 -5.81 -4.61
CA GLU A 203 2.51 -5.07 -3.35
C GLU A 203 1.42 -4.01 -3.51
N GLN A 204 0.98 -3.73 -4.73
CA GLN A 204 -0.09 -2.78 -5.03
C GLN A 204 -1.48 -3.44 -4.97
N GLY A 205 -1.54 -4.75 -4.67
CA GLY A 205 -2.79 -5.50 -4.54
C GLY A 205 -3.23 -6.17 -5.85
N GLY A 206 -2.36 -6.28 -6.85
CA GLY A 206 -2.60 -7.09 -8.04
C GLY A 206 -2.73 -8.57 -7.68
N VAL A 207 -3.73 -9.24 -8.26
CA VAL A 207 -4.02 -10.66 -7.99
C VAL A 207 -4.28 -11.47 -9.26
N ASP A 208 -3.90 -12.75 -9.24
CA ASP A 208 -4.43 -13.79 -10.14
C ASP A 208 -5.58 -14.52 -9.45
N ILE A 209 -6.64 -14.81 -10.20
CA ILE A 209 -7.82 -15.50 -9.67
C ILE A 209 -8.10 -16.72 -10.52
N SER A 210 -8.16 -17.88 -9.88
CA SER A 210 -8.49 -19.17 -10.50
C SER A 210 -9.71 -19.78 -9.81
N LEU A 211 -10.76 -20.09 -10.57
CA LEU A 211 -11.93 -20.80 -10.05
C LEU A 211 -11.64 -22.30 -9.98
N ARG A 212 -12.05 -22.95 -8.89
CA ARG A 212 -11.95 -24.39 -8.66
C ARG A 212 -13.33 -25.01 -8.49
#